data_AF-R7Z4D3-F1
#
_entry.id   AF-R7Z4D3-F1
#
_cell.length_a   1.000
_cell.length_b   1.000
_cell.length_c   1.000
_cell.angle_alpha   90.00
_cell.angle_beta   90.00
_cell.angle_gamma   90.00
#
_symmetry.space_group_name_H-M   'P 1'
#
loop_
_entity.id
_entity.type
_entity.pdbx_description
1 polymer ?
#
loop_
_entity_poly.entity_id
_entity_poly.type
_entity_poly.pdbx_seq_one_letter_code
_entity_poly.pdbx_strand_id
1 'polypeptide(L)'
;MSATQISHLLEWFRSNGGHLDESVEVSEDVGSDTPLIDGVAAKLVGYAPVHVVSYFTLIEQRLMGIDSFWAPYIRCLPKESKLNTPLFFSDEDQQWLLGTNLLPAAQSRHAQWRSEWEAACHALHDQDVEARDYTLELYLWAATVFTSRSFASNAALPEYEEVFPLLYPVLDIANHKVGAKAVWGFKAGSFDLRIAEPISMGDQVFNNYGPKGNEECR
;
A
#
# COMPACT_ATOMS: atom_id res chain seq x y z
N MET A 1 -4.40 21.00 3.13
CA MET A 1 -5.58 21.02 2.23
C MET A 1 -6.59 22.00 2.79
N SER A 2 -7.26 22.81 1.97
CA SER A 2 -8.43 23.56 2.46
C SER A 2 -9.62 22.61 2.56
N ALA A 3 -10.50 22.83 3.55
CA ALA A 3 -11.69 22.02 3.80
C ALA A 3 -12.56 21.77 2.55
N THR A 4 -12.51 22.69 1.58
CA THR A 4 -13.26 22.66 0.32
C THR A 4 -12.83 21.55 -0.67
N GLN A 5 -11.59 21.04 -0.57
CA GLN A 5 -11.12 20.00 -1.52
C GLN A 5 -11.49 18.59 -1.07
N ILE A 6 -11.51 18.34 0.24
CA ILE A 6 -11.98 17.08 0.83
C ILE A 6 -13.48 16.93 0.61
N SER A 7 -14.25 18.00 0.79
CA SER A 7 -15.71 17.97 0.63
C SER A 7 -16.13 17.51 -0.75
N HIS A 8 -15.47 17.97 -1.82
CA HIS A 8 -15.80 17.57 -3.20
C HIS A 8 -15.53 16.09 -3.48
N LEU A 9 -14.45 15.52 -2.91
CA LEU A 9 -14.13 14.10 -3.05
C LEU A 9 -15.16 13.23 -2.31
N LEU A 10 -15.57 13.65 -1.11
CA LEU A 10 -16.59 12.95 -0.31
C LEU A 10 -17.98 13.06 -0.95
N GLU A 11 -18.33 14.21 -1.54
CA GLU A 11 -19.56 14.39 -2.30
C GLU A 11 -19.61 13.52 -3.55
N TRP A 12 -18.50 13.43 -4.30
CA TRP A 12 -18.40 12.51 -5.43
C TRP A 12 -18.54 11.05 -4.97
N PHE A 13 -17.90 10.66 -3.87
CA PHE A 13 -17.98 9.30 -3.32
C PHE A 13 -19.42 8.93 -2.92
N ARG A 14 -20.13 9.84 -2.22
CA ARG A 14 -21.56 9.65 -1.89
C ARG A 14 -22.44 9.54 -3.13
N SER A 15 -22.20 10.39 -4.12
CA SER A 15 -22.97 10.42 -5.38
C SER A 15 -22.79 9.17 -6.23
N ASN A 16 -21.78 8.35 -5.95
CA ASN A 16 -21.49 7.10 -6.66
C ASN A 16 -21.68 5.85 -5.79
N GLY A 17 -22.53 5.94 -4.75
CA GLY A 17 -22.95 4.78 -3.96
C GLY A 17 -22.02 4.41 -2.81
N GLY A 18 -21.03 5.26 -2.51
CA GLY A 18 -20.24 5.16 -1.29
C GLY A 18 -21.04 5.63 -0.08
N HIS A 19 -21.09 4.84 0.99
CA HIS A 19 -21.73 5.25 2.24
C HIS A 19 -20.66 5.60 3.27
N LEU A 20 -20.70 6.84 3.75
CA LEU A 20 -19.91 7.33 4.89
C LEU A 20 -20.90 7.50 6.04
N ASP A 21 -20.53 7.04 7.23
CA ASP A 21 -21.34 7.24 8.43
C ASP A 21 -21.49 8.75 8.69
N GLU A 22 -22.71 9.21 8.98
CA GLU A 22 -23.03 10.64 9.10
C GLU A 22 -22.31 11.32 10.28
N SER A 23 -21.64 10.54 11.13
CA SER A 23 -20.83 11.01 12.26
C SER A 23 -19.41 11.44 11.90
N VAL A 24 -18.95 11.29 10.65
CA VAL A 24 -17.62 11.77 10.24
C VAL A 24 -17.71 13.24 9.82
N GLU A 25 -17.71 14.14 10.81
CA GLU A 25 -17.44 15.55 10.56
C GLU A 25 -15.97 15.69 10.15
N VAL A 26 -15.72 16.31 8.98
CA VAL A 26 -14.37 16.70 8.58
C VAL A 26 -14.01 17.91 9.43
N SER A 27 -13.29 17.69 10.53
CA SER A 27 -12.73 18.78 11.32
C SER A 27 -11.76 19.58 10.46
N GLU A 28 -11.85 20.92 10.53
CA GLU A 28 -10.91 21.83 9.86
C GLU A 28 -9.51 21.82 10.50
N ASP A 29 -9.35 21.06 11.59
CA ASP A 29 -8.06 20.76 12.20
C ASP A 29 -7.46 19.51 11.56
N VAL A 30 -6.44 19.68 10.72
CA VAL A 30 -5.48 18.60 10.41
C VAL A 30 -4.54 18.39 11.62
N GLY A 31 -5.12 18.39 12.82
CA GLY A 31 -4.45 18.32 14.11
C GLY A 31 -5.02 17.16 14.93
N SER A 32 -4.13 16.31 15.40
CA SER A 32 -4.31 15.18 16.33
C SER A 32 -5.09 13.92 15.93
N ASP A 33 -6.01 13.92 14.97
CA ASP A 33 -6.77 12.69 14.61
C ASP A 33 -6.16 11.88 13.44
N THR A 34 -4.83 11.80 13.39
CA THR A 34 -4.17 10.79 12.56
C THR A 34 -3.97 9.53 13.42
N PRO A 35 -4.63 8.39 13.14
CA PRO A 35 -4.58 7.19 14.01
C PRO A 35 -3.20 6.50 14.14
N LEU A 36 -2.13 7.13 13.66
CA LEU A 36 -0.83 6.49 13.42
C LEU A 36 0.13 6.54 14.63
N ILE A 37 -0.20 7.22 15.72
CA ILE A 37 0.81 7.54 16.75
C ILE A 37 0.82 6.54 17.92
N ASP A 38 -0.26 5.79 18.17
CA ASP A 38 -0.39 4.95 19.37
C ASP A 38 -0.59 3.44 19.12
N GLY A 39 -0.55 2.99 17.86
CA GLY A 39 -0.69 1.57 17.48
C GLY A 39 0.52 0.69 17.79
N VAL A 40 0.37 -0.63 17.63
CA VAL A 40 1.48 -1.61 17.69
C VAL A 40 2.54 -1.27 16.65
N ALA A 41 2.13 -0.89 15.43
CA ALA A 41 3.07 -0.51 14.38
C ALA A 41 3.93 0.71 14.77
N ALA A 42 3.39 1.66 15.54
CA ALA A 42 4.12 2.84 16.00
C ALA A 42 5.28 2.48 16.94
N LYS A 43 5.18 1.36 17.67
CA LYS A 43 6.26 0.85 18.56
C LYS A 43 7.48 0.31 17.80
N LEU A 44 7.36 0.10 16.49
CA LEU A 44 8.49 -0.28 15.63
C LEU A 44 9.31 0.91 15.14
N VAL A 45 8.83 2.14 15.31
CA VAL A 45 9.56 3.35 14.89
C VAL A 45 10.87 3.44 15.67
N GLY A 46 11.99 3.51 14.97
CA GLY A 46 13.34 3.52 15.55
C GLY A 46 13.92 2.13 15.85
N TYR A 47 13.12 1.06 15.73
CA TYR A 47 13.54 -0.33 15.94
C TYR A 47 13.50 -1.17 14.66
N ALA A 48 12.76 -0.73 13.64
CA ALA A 48 12.67 -1.37 12.33
C ALA A 48 12.82 -0.35 11.19
N PRO A 49 13.23 -0.79 9.99
CA PRO A 49 13.22 0.05 8.79
C PRO A 49 11.82 0.60 8.49
N VAL A 50 11.75 1.80 7.92
CA VAL A 50 10.47 2.50 7.67
C VAL A 50 9.48 1.69 6.83
N HIS A 51 9.95 0.92 5.84
CA HIS A 51 9.04 0.08 5.03
C HIS A 51 8.42 -1.06 5.85
N VAL A 52 9.14 -1.60 6.83
CA VAL A 52 8.61 -2.63 7.75
C VAL A 52 7.52 -2.01 8.61
N VAL A 53 7.74 -0.80 9.12
CA VAL A 53 6.71 -0.03 9.85
C VAL A 53 5.47 0.18 8.98
N SER A 54 5.64 0.56 7.71
CA SER A 54 4.52 0.70 6.77
C SER A 54 3.74 -0.60 6.58
N TYR A 55 4.41 -1.75 6.50
CA TYR A 55 3.76 -3.06 6.34
C TYR A 55 2.96 -3.41 7.59
N PHE A 56 3.54 -3.26 8.79
CA PHE A 56 2.85 -3.47 10.05
C PHE A 56 1.67 -2.52 10.24
N THR A 57 1.79 -1.28 9.79
CA THR A 57 0.69 -0.30 9.80
C THR A 57 -0.50 -0.79 8.97
N LEU A 58 -0.25 -1.31 7.76
CA LEU A 58 -1.33 -1.87 6.93
C LEU A 58 -1.97 -3.11 7.54
N ILE A 59 -1.18 -3.98 8.18
CA ILE A 59 -1.69 -5.15 8.92
C ILE A 59 -2.59 -4.69 10.07
N GLU A 60 -2.13 -3.74 10.87
CA GLU A 60 -2.89 -3.18 12.00
C GLU A 60 -4.23 -2.62 11.53
N GLN A 61 -4.24 -1.78 10.49
CA GLN A 61 -5.47 -1.23 9.92
C GLN A 61 -6.40 -2.32 9.38
N ARG A 62 -5.86 -3.42 8.86
CA ARG A 62 -6.67 -4.58 8.44
C ARG A 62 -7.26 -5.33 9.64
N LEU A 63 -6.49 -5.51 10.71
CA LEU A 63 -6.93 -6.19 11.94
C LEU A 63 -8.01 -5.41 12.68
N MET A 64 -7.96 -4.07 12.64
CA MET A 64 -9.02 -3.20 13.16
C MET A 64 -10.38 -3.41 12.45
N GLY A 65 -10.41 -4.05 11.28
CA GLY A 65 -11.65 -4.41 10.61
C GLY A 65 -12.47 -3.18 10.23
N ILE A 66 -13.73 -3.11 10.69
CA ILE A 66 -14.64 -2.00 10.37
C ILE A 66 -14.28 -0.70 11.10
N ASP A 67 -13.54 -0.80 12.19
CA ASP A 67 -13.15 0.35 13.02
C ASP A 67 -11.96 1.12 12.41
N SER A 68 -11.31 0.55 11.38
CA SER A 68 -10.34 1.29 10.59
C SER A 68 -11.03 2.25 9.64
N PHE A 69 -10.65 3.52 9.66
CA PHE A 69 -11.06 4.47 8.61
C PHE A 69 -10.61 4.02 7.21
N TRP A 70 -9.53 3.23 7.12
CA TRP A 70 -9.00 2.68 5.87
C TRP A 70 -9.73 1.40 5.44
N ALA A 71 -10.71 0.90 6.20
CA ALA A 71 -11.46 -0.31 5.89
C ALA A 71 -12.07 -0.34 4.48
N PRO A 72 -12.67 0.76 3.94
CA PRO A 72 -13.18 0.75 2.57
C PRO A 72 -12.10 0.50 1.52
N TYR A 73 -10.92 1.11 1.69
CA TYR A 73 -9.79 0.89 0.79
C TYR A 73 -9.21 -0.53 0.93
N ILE A 74 -8.99 -0.99 2.16
CA ILE A 74 -8.42 -2.31 2.43
C ILE A 74 -9.31 -3.43 1.87
N ARG A 75 -10.65 -3.28 1.91
CA ARG A 75 -11.58 -4.23 1.29
C ARG A 75 -11.46 -4.34 -0.23
N CYS A 76 -10.95 -3.31 -0.90
CA CYS A 76 -10.71 -3.29 -2.34
C CYS A 76 -9.36 -3.92 -2.72
N LEU A 77 -8.46 -4.13 -1.76
CA LEU A 77 -7.17 -4.77 -2.01
C LEU A 77 -7.34 -6.27 -2.33
N PRO A 78 -6.46 -6.84 -3.18
CA PRO A 78 -6.48 -8.26 -3.46
C PRO A 78 -6.22 -9.05 -2.18
N LYS A 79 -6.98 -10.14 -1.99
CA LYS A 79 -6.71 -11.14 -0.96
C LYS A 79 -5.50 -11.99 -1.34
N GLU A 80 -4.91 -12.65 -0.36
CA GLU A 80 -3.75 -13.54 -0.49
C GLU A 80 -3.92 -14.55 -1.63
N SER A 81 -5.10 -15.17 -1.72
CA SER A 81 -5.45 -16.15 -2.76
C SER A 81 -5.54 -15.60 -4.19
N LYS A 82 -5.42 -14.29 -4.37
CA LYS A 82 -5.43 -13.60 -5.66
C LYS A 82 -4.08 -12.96 -5.99
N LEU A 83 -3.09 -13.09 -5.12
CA LEU A 83 -1.74 -12.60 -5.36
C LEU A 83 -0.97 -13.61 -6.22
N ASN A 84 -0.53 -13.16 -7.40
CA ASN A 84 0.17 -14.00 -8.38
C ASN A 84 1.67 -13.75 -8.41
N THR A 85 2.26 -13.23 -7.33
CA THR A 85 3.73 -13.14 -7.25
C THR A 85 4.30 -14.53 -6.97
N PRO A 86 5.53 -14.84 -7.42
CA PRO A 86 6.18 -16.15 -7.18
C PRO A 86 6.22 -16.62 -5.72
N LEU A 87 6.05 -15.69 -4.76
CA LEU A 87 5.97 -15.98 -3.33
C LEU A 87 4.72 -16.78 -2.92
N PHE A 88 3.66 -16.74 -3.72
CA PHE A 88 2.40 -17.44 -3.48
C PHE A 88 2.19 -18.59 -4.48
N PHE A 89 3.20 -18.91 -5.28
CA PHE A 89 3.13 -20.03 -6.23
C PHE A 89 3.14 -21.35 -5.49
N SER A 90 2.31 -22.27 -5.98
CA SER A 90 2.34 -23.66 -5.54
C SER A 90 3.70 -24.30 -5.89
N ASP A 91 4.01 -25.43 -5.25
CA ASP A 91 5.21 -26.20 -5.59
C ASP A 91 5.23 -26.63 -7.07
N GLU A 92 4.06 -26.84 -7.67
CA GLU A 92 3.93 -27.12 -9.11
C GLU A 92 4.25 -25.88 -9.95
N ASP A 93 3.71 -24.71 -9.60
CA ASP A 93 3.96 -23.46 -10.32
C ASP A 93 5.43 -23.04 -10.25
N GLN A 94 6.11 -23.28 -9.12
CA GLN A 94 7.53 -22.98 -8.96
C GLN A 94 8.43 -23.80 -9.90
N GLN A 95 8.00 -24.98 -10.35
CA GLN A 95 8.77 -25.79 -11.30
C GLN A 95 8.97 -25.07 -12.63
N TRP A 96 8.01 -24.24 -13.05
CA TRP A 96 8.13 -23.44 -14.27
C TRP A 96 9.19 -22.33 -14.19
N LEU A 97 9.64 -21.99 -12.98
CA LEU A 97 10.70 -21.01 -12.77
C LEU A 97 12.10 -21.63 -12.77
N LEU A 98 12.22 -22.96 -12.80
CA LEU A 98 13.51 -23.66 -12.83
C LEU A 98 14.31 -23.24 -14.06
N GLY A 99 15.60 -22.94 -13.84
CA GLY A 99 16.49 -22.45 -14.89
C GLY A 99 16.36 -20.97 -15.22
N THR A 100 15.43 -20.24 -14.57
CA THR A 100 15.36 -18.77 -14.63
C THR A 100 16.04 -18.14 -13.41
N ASN A 101 16.30 -16.83 -13.46
CA ASN A 101 16.73 -16.05 -12.30
C ASN A 101 15.59 -15.73 -11.31
N LEU A 102 14.33 -16.02 -11.67
CA LEU A 102 13.16 -15.66 -10.86
C LEU A 102 13.03 -16.53 -9.62
N LEU A 103 13.29 -17.84 -9.73
CA LEU A 103 13.19 -18.76 -8.59
C LEU A 103 14.13 -18.37 -7.43
N PRO A 104 15.46 -18.22 -7.65
CA PRO A 104 16.36 -17.82 -6.57
C PRO A 104 16.05 -16.41 -6.04
N ALA A 105 15.58 -15.49 -6.90
CA ALA A 105 15.15 -14.15 -6.47
C ALA A 105 13.90 -14.20 -5.57
N ALA A 106 12.91 -15.04 -5.91
CA ALA A 106 11.71 -15.25 -5.11
C ALA A 106 12.03 -15.87 -3.75
N GLN A 107 12.88 -16.91 -3.73
CA GLN A 107 13.33 -17.56 -2.48
C GLN A 107 14.09 -16.58 -1.58
N SER A 108 15.02 -15.80 -2.15
CA SER A 108 15.79 -14.80 -1.41
C SER A 108 14.86 -13.73 -0.82
N ARG A 109 13.87 -13.27 -1.58
CA ARG A 109 12.89 -12.30 -1.11
C ARG A 109 12.00 -12.86 0.00
N HIS A 110 11.53 -14.09 -0.13
CA HIS A 110 10.74 -14.74 0.91
C HIS A 110 11.54 -14.86 2.22
N ALA A 111 12.80 -15.28 2.13
CA ALA A 111 13.70 -15.35 3.28
C ALA A 111 13.95 -13.98 3.91
N GLN A 112 14.18 -12.95 3.09
CA GLN A 112 14.34 -11.57 3.57
C GLN A 112 13.10 -11.10 4.33
N TRP A 113 11.91 -11.19 3.74
CA TRP A 113 10.68 -10.72 4.38
C TRP A 113 10.33 -11.50 5.63
N ARG A 114 10.59 -12.81 5.67
CA ARG A 114 10.48 -13.60 6.89
C ARG A 114 11.41 -13.08 7.98
N SER A 115 12.68 -12.81 7.66
CA SER A 115 13.65 -12.31 8.62
C SER A 115 13.28 -10.92 9.14
N GLU A 116 12.76 -10.03 8.27
CA GLU A 116 12.27 -8.70 8.67
C GLU A 116 11.07 -8.80 9.62
N TRP A 117 10.12 -9.70 9.32
CA TRP A 117 8.97 -9.97 10.18
C TRP A 117 9.39 -10.54 11.54
N GLU A 118 10.28 -11.54 11.55
CA GLU A 118 10.80 -12.14 12.79
C GLU A 118 11.52 -11.11 13.66
N ALA A 119 12.33 -10.22 13.06
CA ALA A 119 13.03 -9.16 13.76
C ALA A 119 12.07 -8.12 14.35
N ALA A 120 11.04 -7.72 13.59
CA ALA A 120 10.01 -6.79 14.08
C ALA A 120 9.19 -7.39 15.23
N CYS A 121 8.79 -8.67 15.13
CA CYS A 121 8.11 -9.37 16.22
C CYS A 121 8.96 -9.47 17.48
N HIS A 122 10.28 -9.72 17.35
CA HIS A 122 11.19 -9.69 18.51
C HIS A 122 11.28 -8.28 19.11
N ALA A 123 11.41 -7.23 18.29
CA ALA A 123 11.47 -5.86 18.77
C ALA A 123 10.19 -5.41 19.51
N LEU A 124 9.03 -5.94 19.11
CA LEU A 124 7.76 -5.73 19.83
C LEU A 124 7.74 -6.51 21.16
N HIS A 125 8.21 -7.76 21.15
CA HIS A 125 8.29 -8.58 22.35
C HIS A 125 9.22 -7.96 23.41
N ASP A 126 10.38 -7.44 23.02
CA ASP A 126 11.33 -6.75 23.91
C ASP A 126 10.73 -5.48 24.55
N GLN A 127 9.63 -4.97 23.99
CA GLN A 127 8.88 -3.82 24.50
C GLN A 127 7.58 -4.25 25.22
N ASP A 128 7.42 -5.53 25.56
CA ASP A 128 6.21 -6.11 26.17
C ASP A 128 4.93 -5.94 25.32
N VAL A 129 5.06 -5.88 23.99
CA VAL A 129 3.93 -5.77 23.05
C VAL A 129 3.64 -7.13 22.40
N GLU A 130 2.45 -7.67 22.68
CA GLU A 130 1.97 -8.93 22.08
C GLU A 130 1.52 -8.71 20.62
N ALA A 131 2.24 -9.30 19.68
CA ALA A 131 1.97 -9.21 18.24
C ALA A 131 1.41 -10.51 17.64
N ARG A 132 0.70 -11.32 18.43
CA ARG A 132 0.24 -12.67 18.03
C ARG A 132 -0.59 -12.69 16.74
N ASP A 133 -1.40 -11.66 16.52
CA ASP A 133 -2.27 -11.55 15.35
C ASP A 133 -1.53 -11.06 14.09
N TYR A 134 -0.28 -10.57 14.22
CA TYR A 134 0.57 -10.13 13.11
C TYR A 134 1.30 -11.33 12.50
N THR A 135 0.57 -12.17 11.78
CA THR A 135 1.12 -13.39 11.19
C THR A 135 2.08 -13.11 10.03
N LEU A 136 2.99 -14.05 9.75
CA LEU A 136 3.86 -13.98 8.57
C LEU A 136 3.04 -13.88 7.27
N GLU A 137 1.89 -14.55 7.19
CA GLU A 137 0.99 -14.47 6.02
C GLU A 137 0.50 -13.04 5.78
N LEU A 138 0.06 -12.34 6.83
CA LEU A 138 -0.36 -10.94 6.75
C LEU A 138 0.81 -10.02 6.38
N TYR A 139 2.03 -10.33 6.86
CA TYR A 139 3.23 -9.59 6.48
C TYR A 139 3.58 -9.75 5.00
N LEU A 140 3.57 -10.99 4.49
CA LEU A 140 3.81 -11.27 3.07
C LEU A 140 2.74 -10.62 2.17
N TRP A 141 1.48 -10.61 2.63
CA TRP A 141 0.40 -9.89 1.95
C TRP A 141 0.67 -8.38 1.91
N ALA A 142 0.96 -7.75 3.05
CA ALA A 142 1.20 -6.32 3.13
C ALA A 142 2.42 -5.90 2.28
N ALA A 143 3.52 -6.63 2.38
CA ALA A 143 4.72 -6.41 1.57
C ALA A 143 4.42 -6.51 0.06
N THR A 144 3.59 -7.48 -0.34
CA THR A 144 3.16 -7.63 -1.74
C THR A 144 2.27 -6.47 -2.18
N VAL A 145 1.33 -6.03 -1.36
CA VAL A 145 0.49 -4.84 -1.63
C VAL A 145 1.38 -3.62 -1.87
N PHE A 146 2.29 -3.30 -0.94
CA PHE A 146 3.14 -2.13 -1.10
C PHE A 146 4.06 -2.24 -2.32
N THR A 147 4.68 -3.40 -2.57
CA THR A 147 5.61 -3.51 -3.70
C THR A 147 4.95 -3.53 -5.08
N SER A 148 3.63 -3.77 -5.15
CA SER A 148 2.85 -3.71 -6.39
C SER A 148 2.09 -2.40 -6.59
N ARG A 149 1.76 -1.67 -5.51
CA ARG A 149 0.81 -0.53 -5.53
C ARG A 149 1.34 0.79 -5.00
N SER A 150 2.48 0.79 -4.31
CA SER A 150 2.97 2.00 -3.65
C SER A 150 3.60 3.01 -4.59
N PHE A 151 3.55 4.27 -4.14
CA PHE A 151 4.26 5.40 -4.69
C PHE A 151 5.36 5.82 -3.72
N ALA A 152 6.48 6.31 -4.24
CA ALA A 152 7.55 6.84 -3.39
C ALA A 152 7.10 8.16 -2.73
N SER A 153 7.29 8.26 -1.41
CA SER A 153 6.90 9.43 -0.62
C SER A 153 7.54 10.73 -1.08
N ASN A 154 8.78 10.71 -1.59
CA ASN A 154 9.47 11.90 -2.08
C ASN A 154 8.72 12.66 -3.19
N ALA A 155 7.81 12.00 -3.89
CA ALA A 155 6.99 12.65 -4.89
C ALA A 155 5.92 13.54 -4.23
N ALA A 156 5.39 13.12 -3.08
CA ALA A 156 4.36 13.82 -2.30
C ALA A 156 4.92 14.75 -1.21
N LEU A 157 6.04 14.35 -0.63
CA LEU A 157 6.71 14.91 0.54
C LEU A 157 8.19 15.13 0.20
N PRO A 158 8.52 16.00 -0.77
CA PRO A 158 9.89 16.20 -1.24
C PRO A 158 10.84 16.75 -0.17
N GLU A 159 10.30 17.34 0.91
CA GLU A 159 11.04 17.86 2.04
C GLU A 159 11.51 16.80 3.05
N TYR A 160 10.99 15.56 2.95
CA TYR A 160 11.41 14.46 3.81
C TYR A 160 12.59 13.72 3.18
N GLU A 161 13.70 13.62 3.91
CA GLU A 161 14.93 12.97 3.41
C GLU A 161 14.76 11.45 3.25
N GLU A 162 14.05 10.80 4.17
CA GLU A 162 13.83 9.36 4.13
C GLU A 162 12.65 9.03 3.20
N VAL A 163 12.93 8.24 2.16
CA VAL A 163 11.92 7.81 1.20
C VAL A 163 11.28 6.50 1.68
N PHE A 164 10.00 6.57 2.01
CA PHE A 164 9.17 5.43 2.36
C PHE A 164 8.02 5.22 1.36
N PRO A 165 7.43 4.02 1.27
CA PRO A 165 6.35 3.74 0.34
C PRO A 165 5.00 4.23 0.88
N LEU A 166 4.19 4.84 0.01
CA LEU A 166 2.84 5.33 0.29
C LEU A 166 1.80 4.61 -0.56
N LEU A 167 0.65 4.29 0.03
CA LEU A 167 -0.52 3.81 -0.68
C LEU A 167 -1.49 4.97 -0.90
N TYR A 168 -1.91 5.16 -2.15
CA TYR A 168 -2.89 6.16 -2.54
C TYR A 168 -4.16 5.45 -3.03
N PRO A 169 -5.20 5.34 -2.19
CA PRO A 169 -6.47 4.75 -2.58
C PRO A 169 -6.98 5.35 -3.89
N VAL A 170 -7.65 4.52 -4.70
CA VAL A 170 -8.17 4.85 -6.05
C VAL A 170 -7.07 4.94 -7.11
N LEU A 171 -5.96 5.61 -6.82
CA LEU A 171 -4.90 5.87 -7.78
C LEU A 171 -4.05 4.63 -8.07
N ASP A 172 -3.95 3.73 -7.09
CA ASP A 172 -3.29 2.45 -7.19
C ASP A 172 -4.13 1.34 -7.87
N ILE A 173 -5.31 1.66 -8.39
CA ILE A 173 -6.19 0.72 -9.11
C ILE A 173 -5.80 0.63 -10.60
N ALA A 174 -5.27 1.71 -11.17
CA ALA A 174 -5.01 1.79 -12.61
C ALA A 174 -3.84 0.89 -13.03
N ASN A 175 -4.11 -0.09 -13.91
CA ASN A 175 -3.12 -1.07 -14.36
C ASN A 175 -1.97 -0.44 -15.15
N HIS A 176 -0.82 -1.11 -15.15
CA HIS A 176 0.35 -0.70 -15.92
C HIS A 176 0.17 -0.94 -17.43
N LYS A 177 0.59 0.04 -18.24
CA LYS A 177 0.91 -0.16 -19.66
C LYS A 177 2.22 0.53 -20.00
N VAL A 178 3.15 -0.21 -20.60
CA VAL A 178 4.43 0.34 -21.07
C VAL A 178 4.14 1.45 -22.08
N GLY A 179 4.73 2.62 -21.86
CA GLY A 179 4.55 3.79 -22.72
C GLY A 179 3.24 4.56 -22.53
N ALA A 180 2.38 4.18 -21.57
CA ALA A 180 1.24 5.01 -21.19
C ALA A 180 1.71 6.39 -20.75
N LYS A 181 1.02 7.43 -21.22
CA LYS A 181 1.36 8.83 -20.94
C LYS A 181 0.67 9.32 -19.67
N ALA A 182 0.87 8.58 -18.59
CA ALA A 182 0.40 8.95 -17.26
C ALA A 182 1.40 9.91 -16.59
N VAL A 183 0.90 11.02 -16.08
CA VAL A 183 1.68 12.03 -15.35
C VAL A 183 1.14 12.14 -13.94
N TRP A 184 2.02 12.00 -12.96
CA TRP A 184 1.68 12.17 -11.55
C TRP A 184 2.00 13.60 -11.13
N GLY A 185 1.06 14.24 -10.45
CA GLY A 185 1.22 15.57 -9.86
C GLY A 185 0.96 15.50 -8.38
N PHE A 186 1.84 16.08 -7.58
CA PHE A 186 1.65 16.21 -6.15
C PHE A 186 1.62 17.69 -5.82
N LYS A 187 0.55 18.15 -5.17
CA LYS A 187 0.38 19.54 -4.77
C LYS A 187 -0.27 19.61 -3.40
N ALA A 188 0.45 20.07 -2.38
CA ALA A 188 -0.09 20.48 -1.08
C ALA A 188 -1.30 19.65 -0.58
N GLY A 189 -1.13 18.32 -0.52
CA GLY A 189 -2.15 17.35 -0.06
C GLY A 189 -3.07 16.76 -1.13
N SER A 190 -2.89 17.08 -2.42
CA SER A 190 -3.58 16.41 -3.53
C SER A 190 -2.61 15.61 -4.39
N PHE A 191 -3.02 14.40 -4.77
CA PHE A 191 -2.41 13.59 -5.81
C PHE A 191 -3.27 13.66 -7.07
N ASP A 192 -2.67 14.05 -8.18
CA ASP A 192 -3.28 14.07 -9.51
C ASP A 192 -2.68 12.94 -10.38
N LEU A 193 -3.52 12.10 -10.97
CA LEU A 193 -3.15 11.26 -12.12
C LEU A 193 -3.73 11.88 -13.40
N ARG A 194 -2.87 12.33 -14.32
CA ARG A 194 -3.29 12.91 -15.60
C ARG A 194 -2.88 12.03 -16.76
N ILE A 195 -3.82 11.74 -17.64
CA ILE A 195 -3.57 10.97 -18.86
C ILE A 195 -3.39 11.96 -20.01
N ALA A 196 -2.19 11.98 -20.59
CA ALA A 196 -1.83 12.90 -21.68
C ALA A 196 -2.08 12.28 -23.07
N GLU A 197 -3.09 11.40 -23.17
CA GLU A 197 -3.57 10.79 -24.42
C GLU A 197 -5.11 10.77 -24.44
N PRO A 198 -5.74 10.84 -25.63
CA PRO A 198 -7.19 10.72 -25.75
C PRO A 198 -7.68 9.35 -25.26
N ILE A 199 -8.78 9.33 -24.50
CA ILE A 199 -9.44 8.12 -24.01
C ILE A 199 -10.89 8.13 -24.49
N SER A 200 -11.36 7.04 -25.08
CA SER A 200 -12.76 6.89 -25.50
C SER A 200 -13.60 6.28 -24.38
N MET A 201 -14.92 6.46 -24.45
CA MET A 201 -15.82 5.77 -23.53
C MET A 201 -15.66 4.26 -23.63
N GLY A 202 -15.47 3.59 -22.49
CA GLY A 202 -15.23 2.15 -22.41
C GLY A 202 -13.76 1.74 -22.45
N ASP A 203 -12.84 2.66 -22.76
CA ASP A 203 -11.41 2.39 -22.69
C ASP A 203 -10.95 2.31 -21.23
N GLN A 204 -10.02 1.40 -20.98
CA GLN A 204 -9.35 1.31 -19.69
C GLN A 204 -8.34 2.45 -19.54
N VAL A 205 -8.33 3.07 -18.36
CA VAL A 205 -7.31 4.03 -17.95
C VAL A 205 -6.10 3.29 -17.42
N PHE A 206 -4.95 3.50 -18.06
CA PHE A 206 -3.68 2.89 -17.66
C PHE A 206 -2.76 3.89 -16.97
N ASN A 207 -1.98 3.37 -16.03
CA ASN A 207 -0.87 4.07 -15.41
C ASN A 207 0.47 3.58 -16.01
N ASN A 208 1.56 4.28 -15.71
CA ASN A 208 2.91 3.90 -16.08
C ASN A 208 3.77 3.75 -14.81
N TYR A 209 4.12 2.52 -14.46
CA TYR A 209 4.86 2.19 -13.23
C TYR A 209 6.37 2.36 -13.38
N GLY A 210 6.82 2.95 -14.49
CA GLY A 210 8.23 3.14 -14.82
C GLY A 210 8.79 2.06 -15.76
N PRO A 211 10.05 2.20 -16.18
CA PRO A 211 10.72 1.27 -17.08
C PRO A 211 11.18 0.02 -16.33
N LYS A 212 10.24 -0.81 -15.88
CA LYS A 212 10.52 -2.07 -15.17
C LYS A 212 10.72 -3.23 -16.16
N GLY A 213 11.73 -4.07 -15.91
CA GLY A 213 11.88 -5.35 -16.61
C GLY A 213 10.75 -6.32 -16.25
N ASN A 214 10.54 -7.38 -17.05
CA ASN A 214 9.49 -8.38 -16.75
C ASN A 214 9.72 -9.08 -15.41
N GLU A 215 10.98 -9.24 -15.02
CA GLU A 215 11.45 -9.77 -13.74
C GLU A 215 11.19 -8.83 -12.55
N GLU A 216 10.89 -7.56 -12.82
CA GLU A 216 10.58 -6.52 -11.83
C GLU A 216 9.09 -6.19 -11.77
N CYS A 217 8.30 -6.62 -12.76
CA CYS A 217 6.84 -6.56 -12.75
C CYS A 217 6.29 -7.51 -11.68
N ARG A 218 5.60 -6.94 -10.68
CA ARG A 218 5.05 -7.65 -9.52
C ARG A 218 3.55 -7.42 -9.43
#